data_AF-A0A7C3V3A5-F1
#
_entry.id   AF-A0A7C3V3A5-F1
#
_cell.length_a   1.000
_cell.length_b   1.000
_cell.length_c   1.000
_cell.angle_alpha   90.00
_cell.angle_beta   90.00
_cell.angle_gamma   90.00
#
_symmetry.space_group_name_H-M   'P 1'
#
loop_
_entity.id
_entity.type
_entity.pdbx_description
1 polymer ?
#
loop_
_entity_poly.entity_id
_entity_poly.type
_entity_poly.pdbx_seq_one_letter_code
_entity_poly.pdbx_strand_id
1 'polypeptide(L)'
;MPLAFWQALLLTTIIETPIYAWFYKKRKWWKISILSFLLNAVTLSFVWFIFFPSIADYAQAFVSSELYVFAAEAIVFGEVYKKEGWRNAAVASAFANAASAGIGLLLTFYIIP
;
A
#
# COMPACT_ATOMS: atom_id res chain seq x y z
N MET A 1 -12.00 -15.98 -3.76
CA MET A 1 -10.96 -15.42 -2.88
C MET A 1 -9.65 -15.12 -3.61
N PRO A 2 -9.00 -16.04 -4.37
CA PRO A 2 -7.72 -15.74 -5.02
C PRO A 2 -7.79 -14.61 -6.05
N LEU A 3 -8.86 -14.58 -6.85
CA LEU A 3 -9.06 -13.54 -7.87
C LEU A 3 -9.17 -12.13 -7.24
N ALA A 4 -9.86 -12.02 -6.10
CA ALA A 4 -10.03 -10.75 -5.39
C ALA A 4 -8.71 -10.23 -4.82
N PHE A 5 -7.83 -11.11 -4.34
CA PHE A 5 -6.49 -10.75 -3.89
C PHE A 5 -5.65 -10.16 -5.03
N TRP A 6 -5.63 -10.83 -6.19
CA TRP A 6 -4.86 -10.35 -7.34
C TRP A 6 -5.38 -9.01 -7.87
N GLN A 7 -6.70 -8.83 -7.88
CA GLN A 7 -7.31 -7.55 -8.25
C GLN A 7 -6.91 -6.44 -7.29
N ALA A 8 -6.97 -6.69 -5.97
CA ALA A 8 -6.53 -5.73 -4.96
C ALA A 8 -5.04 -5.40 -5.12
N LEU A 9 -4.18 -6.40 -5.30
CA LEU A 9 -2.74 -6.20 -5.50
C LEU A 9 -2.44 -5.33 -6.72
N LEU A 10 -3.08 -5.62 -7.86
CA LEU A 10 -2.90 -4.84 -9.08
C LEU A 10 -3.42 -3.42 -8.90
N LEU A 11 -4.60 -3.26 -8.32
CA LEU A 11 -5.21 -1.95 -8.11
C LEU A 11 -4.36 -1.08 -7.18
N THR A 12 -3.96 -1.60 -6.02
CA THR A 12 -3.07 -0.91 -5.09
C THR A 12 -1.75 -0.53 -5.76
N THR A 13 -1.13 -1.45 -6.50
CA THR A 13 0.13 -1.18 -7.21
C THR A 13 -0.06 -0.06 -8.25
N ILE A 14 -1.16 -0.06 -9.00
CA ILE A 14 -1.47 0.96 -10.02
C ILE A 14 -1.68 2.34 -9.38
N ILE A 15 -2.31 2.40 -8.21
CA ILE A 15 -2.60 3.65 -7.50
C ILE A 15 -1.34 4.22 -6.86
N GLU A 16 -0.57 3.39 -6.17
CA GLU A 16 0.54 3.84 -5.33
C GLU A 16 1.82 4.09 -6.11
N THR A 17 2.08 3.33 -7.17
CA THR A 17 3.32 3.48 -7.95
C THR A 17 3.52 4.90 -8.52
N PRO A 18 2.50 5.57 -9.09
CA PRO A 18 2.60 6.97 -9.50
C PRO A 18 2.90 7.92 -8.34
N ILE A 19 2.35 7.66 -7.15
CA ILE A 19 2.60 8.47 -5.95
C ILE A 19 4.07 8.32 -5.55
N TYR A 20 4.58 7.10 -5.45
CA TYR A 20 6.00 6.88 -5.19
C TYR A 20 6.91 7.49 -6.26
N ALA A 21 6.52 7.40 -7.53
CA ALA A 21 7.28 8.01 -8.61
C ALA A 21 7.34 9.55 -8.52
N TRP A 22 6.28 10.18 -8.04
CA TRP A 22 6.28 11.60 -7.73
C TRP A 22 7.27 11.90 -6.60
N PHE A 23 7.24 11.15 -5.50
CA PHE A 23 8.13 11.40 -4.36
C PHE A 23 9.60 11.07 -4.64
N TYR A 24 9.88 10.15 -5.57
CA TYR A 24 11.23 9.67 -5.89
C TYR A 24 11.65 9.94 -7.35
N LYS A 25 11.41 11.17 -7.84
CA LYS A 25 11.65 11.57 -9.26
C LYS A 25 13.04 11.28 -9.82
N LYS A 26 14.07 11.21 -8.96
CA LYS A 26 15.46 10.92 -9.36
C LYS A 26 15.71 9.43 -9.61
N ARG A 27 14.74 8.55 -9.29
CA ARG A 27 14.84 7.10 -9.44
C ARG A 27 14.20 6.67 -10.74
N LYS A 28 14.73 5.58 -11.32
CA LYS A 28 14.18 5.02 -12.56
C LYS A 28 12.80 4.43 -12.27
N TRP A 29 11.80 4.76 -13.11
CA TRP A 29 10.42 4.30 -12.96
C TRP A 29 10.30 2.80 -12.67
N TRP A 30 10.98 1.96 -13.46
CA TRP A 30 10.96 0.51 -13.29
C TRP A 30 11.44 0.04 -11.90
N LYS A 31 12.40 0.74 -11.28
CA LYS A 31 12.85 0.39 -9.92
C LYS A 31 11.77 0.66 -8.89
N ILE A 32 11.05 1.77 -9.06
CA ILE A 32 9.93 2.15 -8.20
C ILE A 32 8.78 1.16 -8.38
N SER A 33 8.44 0.82 -9.63
CA SER A 33 7.37 -0.14 -9.93
C SER A 33 7.65 -1.53 -9.35
N ILE A 34 8.88 -2.04 -9.50
CA ILE A 34 9.26 -3.35 -8.93
C ILE A 34 9.19 -3.30 -7.40
N LEU A 35 9.76 -2.26 -6.77
CA LEU A 35 9.76 -2.14 -5.31
C LEU A 35 8.33 -2.02 -4.77
N SER A 36 7.52 -1.15 -5.37
CA SER A 36 6.10 -0.96 -5.06
C SER A 36 5.32 -2.27 -5.16
N PHE A 37 5.47 -3.00 -6.28
CA PHE A 37 4.80 -4.28 -6.48
C PHE A 37 5.21 -5.33 -5.45
N LEU A 38 6.51 -5.49 -5.20
CA LEU A 38 7.01 -6.47 -4.23
C LEU A 38 6.55 -6.15 -2.81
N LEU A 39 6.59 -4.87 -2.44
CA LEU A 39 6.16 -4.40 -1.14
C LEU A 39 4.67 -4.62 -0.95
N ASN A 40 3.86 -4.26 -1.95
CA ASN A 40 2.42 -4.51 -1.94
C ASN A 40 2.07 -5.99 -1.92
N ALA A 41 2.82 -6.84 -2.63
CA ALA A 41 2.62 -8.28 -2.58
C ALA A 41 2.83 -8.83 -1.16
N VAL A 42 3.82 -8.32 -0.43
CA VAL A 42 4.09 -8.73 0.96
C VAL A 42 3.05 -8.14 1.91
N THR A 43 2.81 -6.83 1.86
CA THR A 43 1.90 -6.15 2.80
C THR A 43 0.47 -6.63 2.62
N LEU A 44 -0.04 -6.73 1.39
CA LEU A 44 -1.39 -7.24 1.13
C LEU A 44 -1.53 -8.71 1.47
N SER A 45 -0.49 -9.54 1.28
CA SER A 45 -0.57 -10.94 1.74
C SER A 45 -0.76 -11.02 3.25
N PHE A 46 -0.05 -10.18 4.01
CA PHE A 46 -0.21 -10.12 5.46
C PHE A 46 -1.61 -9.63 5.85
N VAL A 47 -2.10 -8.56 5.21
CA VAL A 47 -3.45 -8.04 5.44
C VAL A 47 -4.52 -9.10 5.15
N TRP A 48 -4.44 -9.74 3.98
CA TRP A 48 -5.48 -10.64 3.48
C TRP A 48 -5.54 -11.97 4.22
N PHE A 49 -4.37 -12.55 4.53
CA PHE A 49 -4.28 -13.89 5.09
C PHE A 49 -4.07 -13.91 6.61
N ILE A 50 -3.70 -12.79 7.22
CA ILE A 50 -3.46 -12.70 8.67
C ILE A 50 -4.43 -11.73 9.31
N PHE A 51 -4.51 -10.47 8.89
CA PHE A 51 -5.33 -9.49 9.60
C PHE A 51 -6.83 -9.72 9.46
N PHE A 52 -7.36 -9.79 8.23
CA PHE A 52 -8.79 -10.01 8.03
C PHE A 52 -9.32 -11.32 8.63
N PRO A 53 -8.58 -12.45 8.59
CA PRO A 53 -9.04 -13.67 9.24
C PRO A 53 -8.89 -13.67 10.78
N SER A 54 -7.95 -12.90 11.33
CA SER A 54 -7.64 -12.94 12.78
C SER A 54 -8.38 -11.89 13.61
N ILE A 55 -8.89 -10.83 12.98
CA ILE A 55 -9.56 -9.72 13.66
C ILE A 55 -11.03 -9.71 13.24
N ALA A 56 -11.94 -10.06 14.16
CA ALA A 56 -13.36 -10.20 13.87
C ALA A 56 -14.04 -8.85 13.52
N ASP A 57 -13.61 -7.77 14.17
CA ASP A 57 -14.13 -6.43 13.89
C ASP A 57 -13.46 -5.83 12.64
N TYR A 58 -14.27 -5.55 11.61
CA TYR A 58 -13.77 -5.06 10.34
C TYR A 58 -13.06 -3.70 10.47
N ALA A 59 -13.59 -2.78 11.29
CA ALA A 59 -13.00 -1.45 11.46
C ALA A 59 -11.62 -1.56 12.10
N GLN A 60 -11.48 -2.39 13.14
CA GLN A 60 -10.21 -2.68 13.77
C GLN A 60 -9.23 -3.37 12.81
N ALA A 61 -9.70 -4.35 12.03
CA ALA A 61 -8.88 -5.04 11.04
C ALA A 61 -8.36 -4.07 9.97
N PHE A 62 -9.24 -3.20 9.46
CA PHE A 62 -8.92 -2.16 8.49
C PHE A 62 -7.90 -1.17 9.03
N VAL A 63 -8.15 -0.53 10.18
CA VAL A 63 -7.23 0.44 10.78
C VAL A 63 -5.86 -0.20 11.07
N SER A 64 -5.85 -1.42 11.58
CA SER A 64 -4.60 -2.15 11.84
C SER A 64 -3.84 -2.42 10.55
N SER A 65 -4.55 -2.80 9.47
CA SER A 65 -3.98 -3.02 8.14
C SER A 65 -3.33 -1.76 7.61
N GLU A 66 -4.04 -0.64 7.61
CA GLU A 66 -3.52 0.63 7.10
C GLU A 66 -2.29 1.10 7.88
N LEU A 67 -2.31 0.99 9.22
CA LEU A 67 -1.14 1.34 10.04
C LEU A 67 0.06 0.44 9.76
N TYR A 68 -0.17 -0.86 9.55
CA TYR A 68 0.87 -1.81 9.20
C TYR A 68 1.47 -1.52 7.82
N VAL A 69 0.63 -1.33 6.80
CA VAL A 69 1.09 -1.00 5.43
C VAL A 69 1.88 0.30 5.45
N PHE A 70 1.34 1.35 6.06
CA PHE A 70 2.01 2.63 6.22
C PHE A 70 3.41 2.48 6.85
N ALA A 71 3.51 1.76 7.98
CA ALA A 71 4.78 1.58 8.67
C ALA A 71 5.78 0.77 7.81
N ALA A 72 5.33 -0.35 7.22
CA ALA A 72 6.17 -1.20 6.38
C ALA A 72 6.73 -0.42 5.18
N GLU A 73 5.90 0.38 4.53
CA GLU A 73 6.32 1.18 3.39
C GLU A 73 7.25 2.32 3.76
N ALA A 74 6.93 3.09 4.81
CA ALA A 74 7.79 4.15 5.30
C ALA A 74 9.18 3.60 5.67
N ILE A 75 9.23 2.41 6.29
CA ILE A 75 10.49 1.73 6.62
C ILE A 75 11.25 1.32 5.37
N VAL A 76 10.62 0.58 4.45
CA VAL A 76 11.30 0.06 3.26
C VAL A 76 11.77 1.19 2.35
N PHE A 77 10.92 2.17 2.06
CA PHE A 77 11.31 3.31 1.24
C PHE A 77 12.33 4.22 1.95
N GLY A 78 12.21 4.39 3.26
CA GLY A 78 13.20 5.12 4.07
C GLY A 78 14.57 4.47 4.01
N GLU A 79 14.64 3.14 4.03
CA GLU A 79 15.87 2.36 3.95
C GLU A 79 16.44 2.26 2.53
N VAL A 80 15.59 2.10 1.51
CA VAL A 80 16.05 1.97 0.11
C VAL A 80 16.44 3.33 -0.47
N TYR A 81 15.72 4.40 -0.09
CA TYR A 81 15.94 5.78 -0.57
C TYR A 81 16.36 6.72 0.57
N LYS A 82 17.31 6.27 1.41
CA LYS A 82 17.86 7.03 2.55
C LYS A 82 18.26 8.47 2.22
N LYS A 83 18.77 8.73 1.01
CA LYS A 83 19.24 10.06 0.59
C LYS A 83 18.10 11.07 0.46
N GLU A 84 16.88 10.59 0.28
CA GLU A 84 15.66 11.39 0.18
C GLU A 84 15.02 11.65 1.54
N GLY A 85 15.45 10.92 2.58
CA GLY A 85 15.12 11.16 3.99
C GLY A 85 13.83 10.49 4.47
N TRP A 86 13.82 10.11 5.75
CA TRP A 86 12.72 9.42 6.41
C TRP A 86 11.39 10.16 6.39
N ARG A 87 11.43 11.50 6.48
CA ARG A 87 10.22 12.33 6.38
C ARG A 87 9.56 12.17 5.01
N ASN A 88 10.36 12.12 3.94
CA ASN A 88 9.84 11.94 2.59
C ASN A 88 9.20 10.56 2.42
N ALA A 89 9.81 9.52 3.01
CA ALA A 89 9.25 8.16 2.99
C ALA A 89 7.94 8.03 3.75
N ALA A 90 7.86 8.60 4.97
CA ALA A 90 6.63 8.62 5.75
C ALA A 90 5.51 9.38 5.01
N VAL A 91 5.81 10.55 4.44
CA VAL A 91 4.78 11.31 3.69
C VAL A 91 4.37 10.55 2.42
N ALA A 92 5.31 10.00 1.66
CA ALA A 92 4.99 9.24 0.45
C ALA A 92 4.07 8.05 0.76
N SER A 93 4.38 7.28 1.80
CA SER A 93 3.56 6.15 2.23
C SER A 93 2.19 6.61 2.74
N ALA A 94 2.10 7.67 3.55
CA ALA A 94 0.82 8.20 4.00
C ALA A 94 -0.09 8.60 2.82
N PHE A 95 0.46 9.23 1.79
CA PHE A 95 -0.30 9.59 0.58
C PHE A 95 -0.69 8.36 -0.24
N ALA A 96 0.22 7.40 -0.41
CA ALA A 96 -0.03 6.16 -1.14
C ALA A 96 -1.14 5.34 -0.47
N ASN A 97 -0.97 5.07 0.82
CA ASN A 97 -1.90 4.33 1.66
C ASN A 97 -3.28 5.00 1.74
N ALA A 98 -3.34 6.32 1.96
CA ALA A 98 -4.63 7.03 1.97
C ALA A 98 -5.35 6.97 0.62
N ALA A 99 -4.62 7.03 -0.50
CA ALA A 99 -5.20 6.94 -1.84
C ALA A 99 -5.73 5.53 -2.14
N SER A 100 -4.95 4.49 -1.84
CA SER A 100 -5.35 3.11 -2.07
C SER A 100 -6.50 2.69 -1.16
N ALA A 101 -6.45 3.04 0.13
CA ALA A 101 -7.53 2.83 1.10
C ALA A 101 -8.82 3.56 0.68
N GLY A 102 -8.72 4.84 0.30
CA GLY A 102 -9.86 5.64 -0.14
C GLY A 102 -10.56 5.05 -1.37
N ILE A 103 -9.78 4.61 -2.37
CA ILE A 103 -10.33 3.94 -3.56
C ILE A 103 -10.94 2.58 -3.19
N GLY A 104 -10.30 1.82 -2.31
CA GLY A 104 -10.84 0.56 -1.79
C GLY A 104 -12.21 0.74 -1.15
N LEU A 105 -12.34 1.71 -0.24
CA LEU A 105 -13.61 2.04 0.42
C LEU A 105 -14.68 2.48 -0.60
N LEU A 106 -14.33 3.33 -1.56
CA LEU A 106 -15.27 3.77 -2.60
C LEU A 106 -15.80 2.58 -3.42
N LEU A 107 -14.94 1.64 -3.81
CA LEU A 107 -15.34 0.45 -4.55
C LEU A 107 -16.27 -0.45 -3.73
N THR A 108 -15.96 -0.63 -2.44
CA THR A 108 -16.76 -1.44 -1.53
C THR A 108 -18.15 -0.84 -1.27
N PHE A 109 -18.27 0.49 -1.11
CA PHE A 109 -19.53 1.11 -0.71
C PHE A 109 -20.40 1.65 -1.85
N TYR A 110 -19.83 1.91 -3.04
CA TYR A 110 -20.57 2.58 -4.13
C TYR A 110 -20.70 1.78 -5.42
N ILE A 111 -19.84 0.79 -5.67
CA ILE A 111 -19.75 0.15 -7.00
C ILE A 111 -20.14 -1.33 -6.96
N ILE A 112 -19.96 -2.02 -5.83
CA ILE A 112 -20.35 -3.42 -5.65
C ILE A 112 -21.38 -3.49 -4.51
N PRO A 113 -22.69 -3.34 -4.79
CA PRO A 113 -23.72 -3.58 -3.78
C PRO A 113 -23.84 -5.05 -3.38
#